data_AF-A0A9P0NJG0-F1
#
_entry.id   AF-A0A9P0NJG0-F1
#
_cell.length_a   1.000
_cell.length_b   1.000
_cell.length_c   1.000
_cell.angle_alpha   90.00
_cell.angle_beta   90.00
_cell.angle_gamma   90.00
#
_symmetry.space_group_name_H-M   'P 1'
#
loop_
_entity.id
_entity.type
_entity.pdbx_description
1 polymer ?
#
loop_
_entity_poly.entity_id
_entity_poly.type
_entity_poly.pdbx_seq_one_letter_code
_entity_poly.pdbx_strand_id
1 'polypeptide(L)'
;MSSIESKIKNRSANYKRGKNRDVNFRDIMRNRYKSIIKNKRESLLKQVRNVAYEMRENEVTSFIDKTCIKMDVEEDDGFHSLDEEDKIFDEIKQEILDEEMKWICEQDIDYNIYLQHLQNNSIECPVCHTGNLIKTTVNTISCDVCHTSIQTFLEIDALKNNMENTAAEHSCVCQSPIECIVFPTPYDNSMFMLCNICQFLFQIS
;
A
#
# COMPACT_ATOMS: atom_id res chain seq x y z
N MET A 1 -1.22 -16.40 20.03
CA MET A 1 -1.92 -15.23 19.46
C MET A 1 -0.86 -14.24 19.01
N SER A 2 -0.87 -13.91 17.71
CA SER A 2 0.25 -13.26 17.02
C SER A 2 0.38 -11.78 17.43
N SER A 3 1.63 -11.34 17.62
CA SER A 3 2.05 -9.95 17.90
C SER A 3 1.49 -8.90 16.91
N ILE A 4 0.95 -9.35 15.78
CA ILE A 4 0.34 -8.50 14.75
C ILE A 4 -1.13 -8.19 15.06
N GLU A 5 -1.89 -9.14 15.60
CA GLU A 5 -3.31 -8.93 15.96
C GLU A 5 -3.47 -7.93 17.12
N SER A 6 -2.52 -7.93 18.06
CA SER A 6 -2.44 -6.94 19.13
C SER A 6 -2.05 -5.55 18.61
N LYS A 7 -1.20 -5.46 17.58
CA LYS A 7 -0.84 -4.20 16.91
C LYS A 7 -1.98 -3.61 16.08
N ILE A 8 -2.79 -4.44 15.41
CA ILE A 8 -3.96 -3.99 14.63
C ILE A 8 -5.09 -3.49 15.55
N LYS A 9 -5.38 -4.19 16.65
CA LYS A 9 -6.33 -3.70 17.66
C LYS A 9 -5.89 -2.35 18.25
N ASN A 10 -4.60 -2.15 18.50
CA ASN A 10 -4.07 -0.87 19.01
C ASN A 10 -4.09 0.27 17.98
N ARG A 11 -3.91 -0.01 16.67
CA ARG A 11 -4.06 1.00 15.62
C ARG A 11 -5.49 1.54 15.53
N SER A 12 -6.50 0.69 15.65
CA SER A 12 -7.91 1.11 15.62
C SER A 12 -8.32 1.96 16.85
N ALA A 13 -7.73 1.71 18.02
CA ALA A 13 -7.94 2.51 19.23
C ALA A 13 -7.24 3.88 19.16
N ASN A 14 -6.06 3.96 18.53
CA ASN A 14 -5.35 5.22 18.30
C ASN A 14 -6.01 6.07 17.20
N TYR A 15 -6.59 5.47 16.15
CA TYR A 15 -7.36 6.20 15.13
C TYR A 15 -8.63 6.85 15.71
N LYS A 16 -9.31 6.17 16.66
CA LYS A 16 -10.45 6.76 17.40
C LYS A 16 -10.04 7.86 18.39
N ARG A 17 -8.81 7.83 18.93
CA ARG A 17 -8.25 8.90 19.76
C ARG A 17 -7.63 10.06 18.96
N GLY A 18 -7.28 9.83 17.69
CA GLY A 18 -6.67 10.82 16.78
C GLY A 18 -7.66 11.82 16.18
N LYS A 19 -8.94 11.47 16.03
CA LYS A 19 -9.97 12.39 15.49
C LYS A 19 -10.18 13.68 16.31
N ASN A 20 -9.70 13.74 17.55
CA ASN A 20 -9.77 14.93 18.41
C ASN A 20 -8.44 15.70 18.54
N ARG A 21 -7.34 15.28 17.88
CA ARG A 21 -6.03 15.92 18.03
C ARG A 21 -5.68 16.92 16.92
N ASP A 22 -6.20 16.74 15.70
CA ASP A 22 -5.93 17.67 14.59
C ASP A 22 -6.76 18.96 14.63
N VAL A 23 -7.77 19.01 15.50
CA VAL A 23 -8.47 20.26 15.83
C VAL A 23 -7.53 21.20 16.62
N ASN A 24 -6.52 20.67 17.32
CA ASN A 24 -5.71 21.47 18.22
C ASN A 24 -4.64 22.31 17.51
N PHE A 25 -3.83 21.78 16.60
CA PHE A 25 -2.71 22.58 16.06
C PHE A 25 -3.19 23.79 15.24
N ARG A 26 -4.18 23.58 14.37
CA ARG A 26 -4.75 24.65 13.54
C ARG A 26 -5.45 25.72 14.39
N ASP A 27 -6.20 25.31 15.42
CA ASP A 27 -6.87 26.25 16.31
C ASP A 27 -5.92 26.92 17.31
N ILE A 28 -4.85 26.24 17.73
CA ILE A 28 -3.75 26.84 18.52
C ILE A 28 -3.05 27.92 17.69
N MET A 29 -2.70 27.64 16.43
CA MET A 29 -2.09 28.63 15.54
C MET A 29 -3.04 29.79 15.27
N ARG A 30 -4.31 29.50 14.96
CA ARG A 30 -5.34 30.53 14.77
C ARG A 30 -5.53 31.39 16.02
N ASN A 31 -5.52 30.80 17.21
CA ASN A 31 -5.64 31.53 18.48
C ASN A 31 -4.38 32.34 18.79
N ARG A 32 -3.18 31.82 18.48
CA ARG A 32 -1.92 32.57 18.61
C ARG A 32 -1.92 33.79 17.68
N TYR A 33 -2.24 33.62 16.41
CA TYR A 33 -2.34 34.74 15.47
C TYR A 33 -3.41 35.77 15.89
N LYS A 34 -4.59 35.32 16.33
CA LYS A 34 -5.62 36.22 16.86
C LYS A 34 -5.13 36.99 18.09
N SER A 35 -4.42 36.33 18.99
CA SER A 35 -3.85 36.95 20.19
C SER A 35 -2.77 37.97 19.85
N ILE A 36 -1.87 37.65 18.93
CA ILE A 36 -0.81 38.57 18.44
C ILE A 36 -1.44 39.81 17.82
N ILE A 37 -2.42 39.65 16.92
CA ILE A 37 -3.11 40.77 16.28
C ILE A 37 -3.84 41.62 17.32
N LYS A 38 -4.54 40.98 18.26
CA LYS A 38 -5.26 41.69 19.33
C LYS A 38 -4.30 42.49 20.22
N ASN A 39 -3.20 41.88 20.66
CA ASN A 39 -2.20 42.53 21.50
C ASN A 39 -1.50 43.68 20.76
N LYS A 40 -1.14 43.50 19.48
CA LYS A 40 -0.58 44.58 18.65
C LYS A 40 -1.58 45.73 18.50
N ARG A 41 -2.86 45.44 18.22
CA ARG A 41 -3.92 46.46 18.14
C ARG A 41 -4.12 47.19 19.47
N GLU A 42 -4.14 46.48 20.59
CA GLU A 42 -4.30 47.09 21.91
C GLU A 42 -3.08 47.93 22.29
N SER A 43 -1.87 47.49 21.96
CA SER A 43 -0.62 48.26 22.15
C SER A 43 -0.64 49.56 21.32
N LEU A 44 -0.96 49.46 20.02
CA LEU A 44 -1.07 50.62 19.14
C LEU A 44 -2.16 51.59 19.60
N LEU A 45 -3.34 51.09 19.97
CA LEU A 45 -4.42 51.91 20.51
C LEU A 45 -4.03 52.59 21.82
N LYS A 46 -3.22 51.93 22.67
CA LYS A 46 -2.70 52.53 23.89
C LYS A 46 -1.67 53.62 23.59
N GLN A 47 -0.78 53.40 22.62
CA GLN A 47 0.17 54.41 22.15
C GLN A 47 -0.57 55.63 21.57
N VAL A 48 -1.55 55.40 20.68
CA VAL A 48 -2.36 56.48 20.10
C VAL A 48 -3.18 57.22 21.17
N ARG A 49 -3.78 56.52 22.14
CA ARG A 49 -4.49 57.17 23.24
C ARG A 49 -3.57 58.00 24.12
N ASN A 50 -2.39 57.49 24.48
CA ASN A 50 -1.41 58.24 25.27
C ASN A 50 -0.95 59.51 24.53
N VAL A 51 -0.72 59.41 23.22
CA VAL A 51 -0.36 60.55 22.37
C VAL A 51 -1.53 61.55 22.24
N ALA A 52 -2.77 61.06 22.11
CA ALA A 52 -3.96 61.90 22.03
C ALA A 52 -4.29 62.67 23.33
N TYR A 53 -3.80 62.19 24.49
CA TYR A 53 -3.91 62.93 25.75
C TYR A 53 -2.87 64.06 25.87
N GLU A 54 -1.81 64.06 25.06
CA GLU A 54 -0.68 65.01 25.16
C GLU A 54 -0.58 66.00 23.99
N MET A 55 -1.35 65.84 22.90
CA MET A 55 -1.18 66.62 21.65
C MET A 55 -2.46 67.31 21.15
N ARG A 56 -2.31 68.45 20.44
CA ARG A 56 -3.44 69.15 19.80
C ARG A 56 -3.91 68.41 18.54
N GLU A 57 -5.20 68.50 18.20
CA GLU A 57 -5.90 67.75 17.12
C GLU A 57 -5.10 67.58 15.80
N ASN A 58 -4.32 68.58 15.40
CA ASN A 58 -3.55 68.55 14.14
C ASN A 58 -2.27 67.68 14.18
N GLU A 59 -1.77 67.35 15.36
CA GLU A 59 -0.55 66.53 15.52
C GLU A 59 -0.87 65.04 15.51
N VAL A 60 -2.08 64.68 15.97
CA VAL A 60 -2.60 63.30 16.01
C VAL A 60 -2.73 62.72 14.60
N THR A 61 -3.22 63.49 13.63
CA THR A 61 -3.35 63.06 12.23
C THR A 61 -1.97 62.80 11.61
N SER A 62 -0.98 63.65 11.91
CA SER A 62 0.40 63.46 11.41
C SER A 62 1.10 62.25 12.04
N PHE A 63 0.75 61.91 13.29
CA PHE A 63 1.25 60.74 13.98
C PHE A 63 0.65 59.46 13.40
N ILE A 64 -0.67 59.44 13.16
CA ILE A 64 -1.34 58.31 12.51
C ILE A 64 -0.74 58.06 11.11
N ASP A 65 -0.56 59.10 10.30
CA ASP A 65 0.07 58.94 8.98
C ASP A 65 1.51 58.43 9.08
N LYS A 66 2.32 58.94 10.01
CA LYS A 66 3.71 58.47 10.18
C LYS A 66 3.81 57.05 10.72
N THR A 67 2.90 56.62 11.59
CA THR A 67 2.99 55.33 12.29
C THR A 67 2.25 54.21 11.56
N CYS A 68 1.19 54.54 10.80
CA CYS A 68 0.43 53.58 10.01
C CYS A 68 0.98 53.41 8.58
N ILE A 69 1.66 54.42 8.02
CA ILE A 69 2.21 54.35 6.65
C ILE A 69 3.68 53.89 6.65
N LYS A 70 4.47 54.18 7.69
CA LYS A 70 5.80 53.58 7.88
C LYS A 70 5.73 52.22 8.58
N MET A 71 4.89 51.34 8.07
CA MET A 71 5.16 49.91 8.19
C MET A 71 6.27 49.57 7.20
N ASP A 72 7.45 50.18 7.38
CA ASP A 72 8.67 49.54 6.94
C ASP A 72 8.71 48.27 7.77
N VAL A 73 8.68 47.16 7.04
CA VAL A 73 8.85 45.81 7.57
C VAL A 73 10.27 45.78 8.14
N GLU A 74 10.43 46.21 9.39
CA GLU A 74 11.59 45.82 10.18
C GLU A 74 11.52 44.29 10.24
N GLU A 75 12.51 43.69 9.59
CA GLU A 75 12.77 42.26 9.47
C GLU A 75 12.70 41.65 10.88
N ASP A 76 11.56 41.02 11.18
CA ASP A 76 11.39 40.13 12.32
C ASP A 76 12.30 38.92 12.04
N ASP A 77 13.39 38.89 12.78
CA ASP A 77 14.53 38.00 12.84
C ASP A 77 14.15 36.57 13.32
N GLY A 78 13.04 36.06 12.79
CA GLY A 78 12.53 34.70 12.95
C GLY A 78 12.07 34.07 11.63
N PHE A 79 12.48 34.62 10.48
CA PHE A 79 12.28 33.98 9.19
C PHE A 79 13.27 32.81 9.10
N HIS A 80 12.79 31.58 9.29
CA HIS A 80 13.46 30.42 8.71
C HIS A 80 13.66 30.77 7.23
N SER A 81 14.91 30.75 6.75
CA SER A 81 15.16 31.08 5.35
C SER A 81 14.28 30.16 4.50
N LEU A 82 13.62 30.72 3.48
CA LEU A 82 12.85 29.90 2.54
C LEU A 82 13.70 28.73 1.99
N ASP A 83 15.02 28.94 1.91
CA ASP A 83 16.02 27.93 1.57
C ASP A 83 16.08 26.71 2.52
N GLU A 84 15.75 26.84 3.81
CA GLU A 84 15.70 25.71 4.75
C GLU A 84 14.38 24.96 4.65
N GLU A 85 13.25 25.66 4.47
CA GLU A 85 11.95 25.01 4.24
C GLU A 85 11.93 24.26 2.91
N ASP A 86 12.47 24.85 1.85
CA ASP A 86 12.57 24.21 0.52
C ASP A 86 13.47 22.96 0.54
N LYS A 87 14.56 22.98 1.32
CA LYS A 87 15.41 21.79 1.52
C LYS A 87 14.66 20.67 2.22
N ILE A 88 13.88 20.99 3.24
CA ILE A 88 13.07 19.99 3.96
C ILE A 88 12.00 19.41 3.02
N PHE A 89 11.39 20.23 2.16
CA PHE A 89 10.45 19.74 1.15
C PHE A 89 11.11 18.83 0.11
N ASP A 90 12.31 19.16 -0.34
CA ASP A 90 13.08 18.32 -1.28
C ASP A 90 13.51 16.99 -0.64
N GLU A 91 13.93 16.99 0.63
CA GLU A 91 14.24 15.77 1.38
C GLU A 91 13.02 14.85 1.53
N ILE A 92 11.86 15.40 1.92
CA ILE A 92 10.61 14.63 2.04
C ILE A 92 10.19 14.05 0.69
N LYS A 93 10.30 14.85 -0.38
CA LYS A 93 9.96 14.39 -1.73
C LYS A 93 10.87 13.24 -2.17
N GLN A 94 12.15 13.32 -1.83
CA GLN A 94 13.10 12.28 -2.18
C GLN A 94 12.89 10.99 -1.38
N GLU A 95 12.57 11.09 -0.09
CA GLU A 95 12.18 9.92 0.73
C GLU A 95 10.95 9.21 0.14
N ILE A 96 9.93 9.95 -0.28
CA ILE A 96 8.73 9.36 -0.89
C ILE A 96 9.09 8.60 -2.18
N LEU A 97 9.92 9.20 -3.04
CA LEU A 97 10.35 8.56 -4.29
C LEU A 97 11.18 7.29 -4.02
N ASP A 98 12.06 7.33 -3.02
CA ASP A 98 12.88 6.19 -2.66
C ASP A 98 12.05 5.04 -2.05
N GLU A 99 11.05 5.36 -1.23
CA GLU A 99 10.10 4.38 -0.71
C GLU A 99 9.24 3.76 -1.82
N GLU A 100 8.74 4.57 -2.76
CA GLU A 100 7.99 4.07 -3.92
C GLU A 100 8.86 3.18 -4.82
N MET A 101 10.10 3.59 -5.12
CA MET A 101 11.00 2.77 -5.93
C MET A 101 11.37 1.47 -5.23
N LYS A 102 11.60 1.52 -3.92
CA LYS A 102 11.84 0.31 -3.13
C LYS A 102 10.63 -0.62 -3.17
N TRP A 103 9.43 -0.08 -2.99
CA TRP A 103 8.19 -0.86 -3.05
C TRP A 103 8.00 -1.51 -4.44
N ILE A 104 8.23 -0.77 -5.53
CA ILE A 104 8.16 -1.31 -6.89
C ILE A 104 9.20 -2.42 -7.10
N CYS A 105 10.45 -2.21 -6.69
CA CYS A 105 11.50 -3.22 -6.80
C CYS A 105 11.16 -4.50 -6.01
N GLU A 106 10.62 -4.36 -4.80
CA GLU A 106 10.17 -5.50 -3.99
C GLU A 106 9.04 -6.28 -4.69
N GLN A 107 8.06 -5.58 -5.26
CA GLN A 107 6.97 -6.22 -6.02
C GLN A 107 7.48 -6.89 -7.32
N ASP A 108 8.43 -6.27 -8.04
CA ASP A 108 9.02 -6.83 -9.25
C ASP A 108 9.84 -8.10 -8.96
N ILE A 109 10.53 -8.17 -7.83
CA ILE A 109 11.26 -9.38 -7.42
C ILE A 109 10.28 -10.52 -7.15
N ASP A 110 9.21 -10.28 -6.39
CA ASP A 110 8.19 -11.29 -6.09
C ASP A 110 7.47 -11.76 -7.35
N TYR A 111 7.17 -10.82 -8.27
CA TYR A 111 6.54 -11.14 -9.55
C TYR A 111 7.47 -11.93 -10.48
N ASN A 112 8.75 -11.57 -10.57
CA ASN A 112 9.72 -12.32 -11.37
C ASN A 112 10.01 -13.72 -10.82
N ILE A 113 10.04 -13.89 -9.49
CA ILE A 113 10.14 -15.21 -8.85
C ILE A 113 8.90 -16.04 -9.17
N TYR A 114 7.70 -15.46 -9.06
CA TYR A 114 6.45 -16.12 -9.45
C TYR A 114 6.44 -16.51 -10.93
N LEU A 115 6.87 -15.63 -11.84
CA LEU A 115 7.00 -15.91 -13.26
C LEU A 115 8.04 -17.01 -13.56
N GLN A 116 9.18 -17.01 -12.86
CA GLN A 116 10.20 -18.04 -13.02
C GLN A 116 9.71 -19.41 -12.53
N HIS A 117 8.92 -19.44 -11.45
CA HIS A 117 8.23 -20.66 -10.99
C HIS A 117 7.19 -21.14 -12.01
N LEU A 118 6.41 -20.23 -12.60
CA LEU A 118 5.46 -20.55 -13.68
C LEU A 118 6.17 -21.08 -14.94
N GLN A 119 7.30 -20.50 -15.33
CA GLN A 119 7.99 -20.88 -16.57
C GLN A 119 8.63 -22.26 -16.49
N ASN A 120 9.17 -22.65 -15.33
CA ASN A 120 9.93 -23.89 -15.23
C ASN A 120 9.04 -25.10 -14.88
N ASN A 121 8.01 -24.93 -14.03
CA ASN A 121 7.30 -26.04 -13.41
C ASN A 121 5.78 -25.82 -13.34
N SER A 122 5.14 -25.30 -14.39
CA SER A 122 3.68 -25.19 -14.41
C SER A 122 3.01 -26.40 -15.08
N ILE A 123 1.94 -26.88 -14.44
CA ILE A 123 0.95 -27.78 -15.04
C ILE A 123 -0.30 -26.93 -15.28
N GLU A 124 -0.75 -26.86 -16.53
CA GLU A 124 -1.99 -26.16 -16.88
C GLU A 124 -3.17 -26.78 -16.11
N CYS A 125 -4.07 -25.93 -15.60
CA CYS A 125 -5.23 -26.41 -14.86
C CYS A 125 -6.20 -27.16 -15.79
N PRO A 126 -6.47 -28.46 -15.53
CA PRO A 126 -7.37 -29.27 -16.36
C PRO A 126 -8.85 -28.86 -16.26
N VAL A 127 -9.20 -27.93 -15.37
CA VAL A 127 -10.57 -27.45 -15.18
C VAL A 127 -10.84 -26.17 -15.94
N CYS A 128 -9.93 -25.19 -15.86
CA CYS A 128 -10.16 -23.88 -16.47
C CYS A 128 -9.33 -23.61 -17.73
N HIS A 129 -8.25 -24.36 -17.96
CA HIS A 129 -7.33 -24.15 -19.09
C HIS A 129 -6.72 -22.74 -19.21
N THR A 130 -6.92 -21.89 -18.20
CA THR A 130 -6.45 -20.50 -18.17
C THR A 130 -5.42 -20.26 -17.08
N GLY A 131 -5.44 -21.07 -16.03
CA GLY A 131 -4.52 -20.97 -14.89
C GLY A 131 -3.59 -22.16 -14.80
N ASN A 132 -2.67 -22.11 -13.84
CA ASN A 132 -1.70 -23.16 -13.55
C ASN A 132 -1.92 -23.73 -12.16
N LEU A 133 -1.62 -25.02 -11.99
CA LEU A 133 -1.60 -25.68 -10.70
C LEU A 133 -0.33 -25.23 -9.95
N ILE A 134 -0.53 -24.60 -8.80
CA ILE A 134 0.54 -24.13 -7.90
C ILE A 134 0.45 -24.87 -6.56
N LYS A 135 1.59 -25.02 -5.87
CA LYS A 135 1.66 -25.70 -4.58
C LYS A 135 1.17 -24.73 -3.50
N THR A 136 0.13 -25.10 -2.78
CA THR A 136 -0.52 -24.23 -1.79
C THR A 136 -0.21 -24.69 -0.37
N THR A 137 -0.21 -26.00 -0.16
CA THR A 137 0.20 -26.63 1.11
C THR A 137 1.01 -27.89 0.82
N VAL A 138 1.53 -28.54 1.88
CA VAL A 138 2.35 -29.76 1.74
C VAL A 138 1.65 -30.83 0.89
N ASN A 139 0.34 -31.00 1.06
CA ASN A 139 -0.44 -32.06 0.41
C ASN A 139 -1.52 -31.51 -0.54
N THR A 140 -1.42 -30.26 -0.97
CA THR A 140 -2.46 -29.64 -1.80
C THR A 140 -1.86 -28.72 -2.83
N ILE A 141 -2.27 -28.92 -4.07
CA ILE A 141 -2.06 -27.98 -5.18
C ILE A 141 -3.39 -27.31 -5.51
N SER A 142 -3.36 -26.06 -5.92
CA SER A 142 -4.56 -25.35 -6.37
C SER A 142 -4.30 -24.55 -7.64
N CYS A 143 -5.32 -24.38 -8.46
CA CYS A 143 -5.25 -23.42 -9.56
C CYS A 143 -5.21 -21.98 -9.03
N ASP A 144 -4.32 -21.17 -9.59
CA ASP A 144 -4.21 -19.74 -9.32
C ASP A 144 -5.39 -18.90 -9.85
N VAL A 145 -6.12 -19.40 -10.87
CA VAL A 145 -7.27 -18.71 -11.48
C VAL A 145 -8.62 -19.21 -10.96
N CYS A 146 -8.92 -20.50 -11.10
CA CYS A 146 -10.24 -21.05 -10.74
C CYS A 146 -10.30 -21.64 -9.33
N HIS A 147 -9.18 -21.64 -8.61
CA HIS A 147 -9.07 -22.14 -7.23
C HIS A 147 -9.48 -23.60 -7.02
N THR A 148 -9.56 -24.40 -8.09
CA THR A 148 -9.72 -25.85 -7.97
C THR A 148 -8.54 -26.41 -7.18
N SER A 149 -8.82 -27.05 -6.04
CA SER A 149 -7.82 -27.66 -5.15
C SER A 149 -7.77 -29.17 -5.34
N ILE A 150 -6.58 -29.76 -5.48
CA ILE A 150 -6.36 -31.19 -5.66
C ILE A 150 -5.46 -31.67 -4.53
N GLN A 151 -5.86 -32.76 -3.85
CA GLN A 151 -5.00 -33.37 -2.85
C GLN A 151 -3.94 -34.23 -3.54
N THR A 152 -2.68 -34.05 -3.16
CA THR A 152 -1.58 -34.85 -3.69
C THR A 152 -0.40 -34.82 -2.74
N PHE A 153 0.28 -35.95 -2.58
CA PHE A 153 1.54 -36.03 -1.85
C PHE A 153 2.75 -35.75 -2.76
N LEU A 154 2.53 -35.56 -4.06
CA LEU A 154 3.58 -35.29 -5.03
C LEU A 154 3.93 -33.79 -5.05
N GLU A 155 5.21 -33.51 -5.28
CA GLU A 155 5.63 -32.18 -5.74
C GLU A 155 5.19 -31.97 -7.19
N ILE A 156 5.02 -30.71 -7.61
CA ILE A 156 4.53 -30.38 -8.95
C ILE A 156 5.40 -31.00 -10.04
N ASP A 157 6.72 -30.99 -9.88
CA ASP A 157 7.67 -31.56 -10.84
C ASP A 157 7.47 -33.08 -10.97
N ALA A 158 7.26 -33.75 -9.85
CA ALA A 158 6.99 -35.19 -9.82
C ALA A 158 5.62 -35.50 -10.44
N LEU A 159 4.63 -34.64 -10.21
CA LEU A 159 3.31 -34.76 -10.79
C LEU A 159 3.36 -34.62 -12.32
N LYS A 160 4.08 -33.61 -12.82
CA LYS A 160 4.32 -33.38 -14.24
C LYS A 160 5.01 -34.56 -14.90
N ASN A 161 6.10 -35.05 -14.29
CA ASN A 161 6.80 -36.23 -14.78
C ASN A 161 5.91 -37.47 -14.82
N ASN A 162 5.06 -37.68 -13.81
CA ASN A 162 4.08 -38.77 -13.81
C ASN A 162 3.08 -38.64 -14.96
N MET A 163 2.55 -37.43 -15.19
CA MET A 163 1.63 -37.17 -16.31
C MET A 163 2.29 -37.48 -17.66
N GLU A 164 3.51 -36.98 -17.89
CA GLU A 164 4.26 -37.18 -19.13
C GLU A 164 4.61 -38.67 -19.34
N ASN A 165 5.08 -39.36 -18.30
CA ASN A 165 5.41 -40.79 -18.38
C ASN A 165 4.19 -41.64 -18.69
N THR A 166 3.07 -41.43 -17.99
CA THR A 166 1.85 -42.19 -18.25
C THR A 166 1.29 -41.88 -19.64
N ALA A 167 1.39 -40.63 -20.10
CA ALA A 167 1.00 -40.27 -21.46
C ALA A 167 1.86 -40.98 -22.52
N ALA A 168 3.17 -41.08 -22.29
CA ALA A 168 4.09 -41.82 -23.14
C ALA A 168 3.80 -43.33 -23.15
N GLU A 169 3.56 -43.92 -21.98
CA GLU A 169 3.19 -45.34 -21.83
C GLU A 169 1.90 -45.69 -22.57
N HIS A 170 0.87 -44.85 -22.42
CA HIS A 170 -0.37 -45.01 -23.16
C HIS A 170 -0.15 -44.87 -24.67
N SER A 171 0.68 -43.92 -25.11
CA SER A 171 0.96 -43.67 -26.53
C SER A 171 1.60 -44.86 -27.25
N CYS A 172 2.23 -45.77 -26.52
CA CYS A 172 2.72 -47.04 -27.06
C CYS A 172 1.60 -48.01 -27.47
N VAL A 173 0.41 -47.89 -26.86
CA VAL A 173 -0.74 -48.77 -27.08
C VAL A 173 -1.83 -48.09 -27.91
N CYS A 174 -2.06 -46.80 -27.68
CA CYS A 174 -3.12 -46.03 -28.32
C CYS A 174 -2.62 -44.63 -28.69
N GLN A 175 -2.78 -44.23 -29.95
CA GLN A 175 -2.36 -42.92 -30.46
C GLN A 175 -3.39 -41.81 -30.22
N SER A 176 -4.53 -42.12 -29.61
CA SER A 176 -5.52 -41.11 -29.25
C SER A 176 -4.96 -40.17 -28.17
N PRO A 177 -5.31 -38.86 -28.18
CA PRO A 177 -4.99 -37.99 -27.08
C PRO A 177 -5.63 -38.49 -25.78
N ILE A 178 -4.92 -38.25 -24.67
CA ILE A 178 -5.39 -38.49 -23.31
C ILE A 178 -5.83 -37.14 -22.75
N GLU A 179 -6.96 -37.14 -22.06
CA GLU A 179 -7.48 -35.97 -21.38
C GLU A 179 -7.17 -36.07 -19.88
N CYS A 180 -6.76 -34.96 -19.28
CA CYS A 180 -6.63 -34.85 -17.85
C CYS A 180 -7.92 -34.23 -17.29
N ILE A 181 -8.50 -34.87 -16.28
CA ILE A 181 -9.74 -34.42 -15.65
C ILE A 181 -9.60 -34.42 -14.13
N VAL A 182 -10.44 -33.64 -13.48
CA VAL A 182 -10.53 -33.58 -12.02
C VAL A 182 -11.92 -34.00 -11.61
N PHE A 183 -12.01 -35.03 -10.78
CA PHE A 183 -13.28 -35.49 -10.21
C PHE A 183 -13.40 -35.05 -8.75
N PRO A 184 -14.51 -34.40 -8.37
CA PRO A 184 -14.80 -34.16 -6.97
C PRO A 184 -15.21 -35.46 -6.30
N THR A 185 -14.51 -35.81 -5.23
CA THR A 185 -14.87 -36.88 -4.30
C THR A 185 -15.53 -36.25 -3.05
N PRO A 186 -16.13 -37.06 -2.15
CA PRO A 186 -16.73 -36.55 -0.91
C PRO A 186 -15.75 -35.85 0.04
N TYR A 187 -14.44 -36.05 -0.13
CA TYR A 187 -13.41 -35.57 0.80
C TYR A 187 -12.34 -34.69 0.13
N ASP A 188 -12.12 -34.85 -1.17
CA ASP A 188 -11.09 -34.18 -1.95
C ASP A 188 -11.46 -34.12 -3.43
N ASN A 189 -10.63 -33.45 -4.23
CA ASN A 189 -10.67 -33.62 -5.67
C ASN A 189 -9.47 -34.48 -6.07
N SER A 190 -9.71 -35.51 -6.86
CA SER A 190 -8.68 -36.40 -7.41
C SER A 190 -8.51 -36.13 -8.90
N MET A 191 -7.30 -36.29 -9.40
CA MET A 191 -6.94 -36.03 -10.79
C MET A 191 -6.72 -37.34 -11.54
N PHE A 192 -7.29 -37.44 -12.73
CA PHE A 192 -7.25 -38.63 -13.56
C PHE A 192 -6.83 -38.28 -14.99
N MET A 193 -6.12 -39.20 -15.61
CA MET A 193 -5.91 -39.23 -17.06
C MET A 193 -6.80 -40.29 -17.67
N LEU A 194 -7.53 -39.94 -18.72
CA LEU A 194 -8.43 -40.83 -19.42
C LEU A 194 -8.25 -40.78 -20.94
N CYS A 195 -8.48 -41.91 -21.59
CA CYS A 195 -8.60 -41.98 -23.03
C CYS A 195 -9.97 -42.55 -23.41
N ASN A 196 -10.79 -41.75 -24.09
CA ASN A 196 -12.14 -42.14 -24.51
C ASN A 196 -12.17 -43.26 -25.56
N ILE A 197 -11.04 -43.55 -26.22
CA ILE A 197 -10.95 -44.54 -27.30
C ILE A 197 -10.60 -45.93 -26.78
N CYS A 198 -9.55 -46.06 -25.97
CA CYS A 198 -9.10 -47.34 -25.42
C CYS A 198 -9.61 -47.60 -24.00
N GLN A 199 -10.41 -46.68 -23.43
CA GLN A 199 -10.92 -46.72 -22.06
C GLN A 199 -9.83 -46.78 -20.99
N PHE A 200 -8.63 -46.27 -21.32
CA PHE A 200 -7.57 -46.10 -20.34
C PHE A 200 -8.02 -45.10 -19.28
N LEU A 201 -7.77 -45.44 -18.02
CA LEU A 201 -8.03 -44.58 -16.86
C LEU A 201 -6.90 -44.78 -15.85
N PHE A 202 -6.26 -43.68 -15.45
CA PHE A 202 -5.17 -43.69 -14.48
C PHE A 202 -5.34 -42.53 -13.49
N GLN A 203 -5.28 -42.84 -12.20
CA GLN A 203 -5.29 -41.82 -11.15
C GLN A 203 -3.88 -41.28 -10.94
N ILE A 204 -3.71 -39.96 -11.03
CA ILE A 204 -2.41 -39.30 -10.91
C ILE A 204 -2.18 -38.81 -9.47
N SER A 205 -3.25 -38.37 -8.80
CA SER A 205 -3.23 -37.83 -7.43
C SER A 205 -4.45 -38.27 -6.64
#